data_AF-A0A1X7SIZ7-F1
#
_entry.id   AF-A0A1X7SIZ7-F1
#
_cell.length_a   1.000
_cell.length_b   1.000
_cell.length_c   1.000
_cell.angle_alpha   90.00
_cell.angle_beta   90.00
_cell.angle_gamma   90.00
#
_symmetry.space_group_name_H-M   'P 1'
#
loop_
_entity.id
_entity.type
_entity.pdbx_description
1 polymer ?
#
loop_
_entity_poly.entity_id
_entity_poly.type
_entity_poly.pdbx_seq_one_letter_code
_entity_poly.pdbx_strand_id
1 'polypeptide(L)'
;MYKCPVLILIKSCSIQDGASYGLNIDCTLFSSMTINITDTLLTGNRANSIVSCHSVSFSNVTIANSQDTGLTLIQSIVTVNNSLSFKNNTGVSGGGLSLSRSSYFMVLPQASFEFVNNSASYKGGGFFCFVSSANPFVYAELSDPPIAIPLTLWNNTAGTAGADIYGFVLSGSTFYGMAVSFSLINPRVSSSTNAIKISFCDFNNTQGITLSKSVPEQHIFPGQKLKFKVALLGYDGNKTTFSLTDGVVDVSIDTIKVFNYSFAEANCSIIEYTPTELIYSKHEVVLSIFSADSIFNKIKSHYIIHECPTGFSINSSQGICTCSQSVSRENVTCDIVSLNITHNGLLWIGTYDTSARFNADATNPNGCIINEDCLLYCSPSPVAFMLNDTDAQCVDN
;
A
#
# COMPACT_ATOMS: atom_id res chain seq x y z
N MET A 1 -32.04 -3.32 -41.53
CA MET A 1 -32.73 -2.83 -40.32
C MET A 1 -32.37 -1.38 -40.11
N TYR A 2 -33.32 -0.47 -40.29
CA TYR A 2 -33.15 0.93 -39.90
C TYR A 2 -32.99 0.98 -38.38
N LYS A 3 -31.80 1.33 -37.90
CA LYS A 3 -31.55 1.58 -36.48
C LYS A 3 -32.20 2.91 -36.16
N CYS A 4 -33.34 2.92 -35.47
CA CYS A 4 -33.88 4.16 -34.92
C CYS A 4 -32.93 4.65 -33.81
N PRO A 5 -32.30 5.82 -33.95
CA PRO A 5 -31.53 6.40 -32.86
C PRO A 5 -32.48 6.73 -31.72
N VAL A 6 -32.18 6.22 -30.53
CA VAL A 6 -32.96 6.53 -29.32
C VAL A 6 -32.39 7.80 -28.70
N LEU A 7 -33.24 8.81 -28.48
CA LEU A 7 -32.89 10.03 -27.78
C LEU A 7 -33.58 10.05 -26.42
N ILE A 8 -32.79 10.17 -25.34
CA ILE A 8 -33.28 10.35 -23.97
C ILE A 8 -32.90 11.75 -23.51
N LEU A 9 -33.88 12.51 -23.02
CA LEU A 9 -33.68 13.84 -22.46
C LEU A 9 -34.13 13.84 -21.01
N ILE A 10 -33.21 14.15 -20.08
CA ILE A 10 -33.49 14.38 -18.67
C ILE A 10 -33.15 15.83 -18.41
N LYS A 11 -34.14 16.67 -18.10
CA LYS A 11 -33.95 18.11 -17.98
C LYS A 11 -34.68 18.66 -16.78
N SER A 12 -34.00 19.52 -16.00
CA SER A 12 -34.61 20.25 -14.89
C SER A 12 -35.25 19.31 -13.86
N CYS A 13 -34.61 18.16 -13.61
CA CYS A 13 -35.09 17.13 -12.69
C CYS A 13 -34.39 17.22 -11.32
N SER A 14 -35.11 16.84 -10.27
CA SER A 14 -34.52 16.43 -8.98
C SER A 14 -34.84 14.95 -8.79
N ILE A 15 -33.82 14.08 -8.84
CA ILE A 15 -33.95 12.65 -8.63
C ILE A 15 -33.31 12.32 -7.29
N GLN A 16 -34.13 11.90 -6.33
CA GLN A 16 -33.71 11.86 -4.94
C GLN A 16 -34.18 10.63 -4.17
N ASP A 17 -33.44 10.33 -3.11
CA ASP A 17 -33.77 9.33 -2.08
C ASP A 17 -34.05 7.92 -2.65
N GLY A 18 -33.43 7.60 -3.79
CA GLY A 18 -33.50 6.29 -4.40
C GLY A 18 -32.78 5.24 -3.54
N ALA A 19 -33.52 4.24 -3.07
CA ALA A 19 -32.99 3.15 -2.23
C ALA A 19 -31.86 2.32 -2.90
N SER A 20 -31.73 2.39 -4.22
CA SER A 20 -30.68 1.69 -4.98
C SER A 20 -29.89 2.64 -5.88
N TYR A 21 -30.55 3.26 -6.85
CA TYR A 21 -29.91 4.18 -7.78
C TYR A 21 -30.80 5.40 -8.02
N GLY A 22 -30.17 6.56 -8.21
CA GLY A 22 -30.85 7.70 -8.83
C GLY A 22 -30.87 7.51 -10.35
N LEU A 23 -29.70 7.19 -10.89
CA LEU A 23 -29.50 6.91 -12.30
C LEU A 23 -28.74 5.60 -12.48
N ASN A 24 -29.32 4.66 -13.24
CA ASN A 24 -28.67 3.44 -13.67
C ASN A 24 -28.96 3.23 -15.16
N ILE A 25 -27.99 3.56 -16.00
CA ILE A 25 -28.13 3.48 -17.45
C ILE A 25 -27.13 2.46 -18.00
N ASP A 26 -27.66 1.42 -18.63
CA ASP A 26 -26.87 0.39 -19.31
C ASP A 26 -27.19 0.42 -20.81
N CYS A 27 -26.19 0.83 -21.60
CA CYS A 27 -26.28 0.91 -23.05
C CYS A 27 -25.77 -0.34 -23.77
N THR A 28 -25.42 -1.43 -23.08
CA THR A 28 -24.78 -2.63 -23.65
C THR A 28 -25.54 -3.22 -24.85
N LEU A 29 -26.87 -3.19 -24.81
CA LEU A 29 -27.72 -3.75 -25.86
C LEU A 29 -28.12 -2.72 -26.94
N PHE A 30 -27.71 -1.46 -26.78
CA PHE A 30 -28.11 -0.38 -27.68
C PHE A 30 -27.01 -0.08 -28.69
N SER A 31 -27.35 -0.24 -29.97
CA SER A 31 -26.40 0.03 -31.05
C SER A 31 -26.26 1.53 -31.40
N SER A 32 -27.18 2.38 -30.95
CA SER A 32 -27.15 3.84 -31.09
C SER A 32 -28.16 4.48 -30.13
N MET A 33 -27.67 5.24 -29.16
CA MET A 33 -28.48 5.98 -28.18
C MET A 33 -27.73 7.27 -27.81
N THR A 34 -28.48 8.38 -27.71
CA THR A 34 -27.98 9.66 -27.20
C THR A 34 -28.76 10.03 -25.95
N ILE A 35 -28.05 10.39 -24.88
CA ILE A 35 -28.64 10.78 -23.59
C ILE A 35 -28.13 12.16 -23.23
N ASN A 36 -29.05 13.10 -23.01
CA ASN A 36 -28.71 14.44 -22.54
C ASN A 36 -29.32 14.67 -21.16
N ILE A 37 -28.47 15.02 -20.20
CA ILE A 37 -28.87 15.35 -18.83
C ILE A 37 -28.49 16.78 -18.56
N THR A 38 -29.49 17.64 -18.33
CA THR A 38 -29.28 19.07 -18.15
C THR A 38 -30.02 19.61 -16.93
N ASP A 39 -29.41 20.57 -16.23
CA ASP A 39 -30.00 21.27 -15.09
C ASP A 39 -30.59 20.31 -14.04
N THR A 40 -29.87 19.22 -13.73
CA THR A 40 -30.40 18.09 -12.96
C THR A 40 -29.63 17.87 -11.66
N LEU A 41 -30.36 17.61 -10.59
CA LEU A 41 -29.84 17.25 -9.27
C LEU A 41 -30.11 15.76 -9.00
N LEU A 42 -29.05 15.00 -8.72
CA LEU A 42 -29.12 13.63 -8.19
C LEU A 42 -28.70 13.70 -6.72
N THR A 43 -29.61 13.52 -5.76
CA THR A 43 -29.27 13.68 -4.32
C THR A 43 -29.84 12.62 -3.40
N GLY A 44 -29.09 12.18 -2.39
CA GLY A 44 -29.62 11.22 -1.40
C GLY A 44 -29.85 9.80 -1.94
N ASN A 45 -29.48 9.56 -3.20
CA ASN A 45 -29.55 8.24 -3.81
C ASN A 45 -28.44 7.36 -3.27
N ARG A 46 -28.62 6.04 -3.26
CA ARG A 46 -27.52 5.16 -2.88
C ARG A 46 -26.33 5.29 -3.85
N ALA A 47 -26.53 5.17 -5.16
CA ALA A 47 -25.46 5.34 -6.16
C ALA A 47 -25.99 5.86 -7.51
N ASN A 48 -25.08 6.17 -8.44
CA ASN A 48 -25.41 6.36 -9.86
C ASN A 48 -24.40 5.65 -10.76
N SER A 49 -24.85 5.10 -11.88
CA SER A 49 -24.00 4.36 -12.82
C SER A 49 -24.40 4.54 -14.27
N ILE A 50 -23.38 4.63 -15.13
CA ILE A 50 -23.50 4.62 -16.58
C ILE A 50 -22.54 3.57 -17.13
N VAL A 51 -23.08 2.63 -17.90
CA VAL A 51 -22.36 1.46 -18.42
C VAL A 51 -22.50 1.38 -19.92
N SER A 52 -21.37 1.24 -20.61
CA SER A 52 -21.27 1.03 -22.06
C SER A 52 -21.94 2.12 -22.92
N CYS A 53 -22.12 3.33 -22.39
CA CYS A 53 -22.77 4.45 -23.08
C CYS A 53 -21.72 5.40 -23.68
N HIS A 54 -21.81 5.68 -24.98
CA HIS A 54 -20.79 6.43 -25.72
C HIS A 54 -21.26 7.81 -26.21
N SER A 55 -22.52 8.18 -25.96
CA SER A 55 -23.11 9.45 -26.36
C SER A 55 -23.99 9.98 -25.23
N VAL A 56 -23.35 10.31 -24.11
CA VAL A 56 -23.99 10.96 -22.96
C VAL A 56 -23.46 12.39 -22.84
N SER A 57 -24.33 13.36 -22.58
CA SER A 57 -23.93 14.74 -22.31
C SER A 57 -24.49 15.26 -20.99
N PHE A 58 -23.64 15.90 -20.19
CA PHE A 58 -23.99 16.57 -18.93
C PHE A 58 -23.79 18.08 -19.06
N SER A 59 -24.75 18.84 -18.53
CA SER A 59 -24.69 20.29 -18.43
C SER A 59 -25.41 20.76 -17.18
N ASN A 60 -24.72 21.41 -16.25
CA ASN A 60 -25.28 21.85 -14.97
C ASN A 60 -25.86 20.68 -14.15
N VAL A 61 -25.05 19.64 -13.96
CA VAL A 61 -25.45 18.45 -13.20
C VAL A 61 -24.75 18.46 -11.84
N THR A 62 -25.53 18.23 -10.79
CA THR A 62 -25.00 18.05 -9.43
C THR A 62 -25.37 16.67 -8.91
N ILE A 63 -24.38 15.96 -8.37
CA ILE A 63 -24.53 14.64 -7.76
C ILE A 63 -24.07 14.75 -6.31
N ALA A 64 -25.00 14.59 -5.37
CA ALA A 64 -24.74 14.91 -3.98
C ALA A 64 -25.29 13.91 -2.97
N ASN A 65 -24.66 13.84 -1.80
CA ASN A 65 -25.14 13.06 -0.66
C ASN A 65 -25.44 11.59 -1.02
N SER A 66 -24.68 11.01 -1.95
CA SER A 66 -24.83 9.60 -2.30
C SER A 66 -24.20 8.72 -1.22
N GLN A 67 -24.85 7.61 -0.88
CA GLN A 67 -24.38 6.68 0.17
C GLN A 67 -23.22 5.80 -0.28
N ASP A 68 -23.10 5.59 -1.59
CA ASP A 68 -21.96 5.01 -2.28
C ASP A 68 -21.44 6.04 -3.30
N THR A 69 -20.53 5.61 -4.19
CA THR A 69 -19.89 6.47 -5.19
C THR A 69 -20.93 7.32 -5.94
N GLY A 70 -20.72 8.64 -5.96
CA GLY A 70 -21.61 9.60 -6.60
C GLY A 70 -21.93 9.21 -8.06
N LEU A 71 -20.91 8.96 -8.88
CA LEU A 71 -21.08 8.41 -10.22
C LEU A 71 -20.02 7.37 -10.56
N THR A 72 -20.45 6.23 -11.08
CA THR A 72 -19.57 5.20 -11.62
C THR A 72 -19.71 5.12 -13.14
N LEU A 73 -18.62 5.33 -13.87
CA LEU A 73 -18.56 5.11 -15.32
C LEU A 73 -17.79 3.83 -15.63
N ILE A 74 -18.42 2.97 -16.43
CA ILE A 74 -17.83 1.71 -16.90
C ILE A 74 -17.95 1.68 -18.41
N GLN A 75 -16.80 1.61 -19.11
CA GLN A 75 -16.74 1.61 -20.57
C GLN A 75 -17.61 2.71 -21.21
N SER A 76 -17.60 3.91 -20.64
CA SER A 76 -18.52 4.98 -21.05
C SER A 76 -17.78 6.28 -21.37
N ILE A 77 -18.35 7.05 -22.29
CA ILE A 77 -17.86 8.35 -22.72
C ILE A 77 -18.94 9.39 -22.44
N VAL A 78 -18.58 10.39 -21.63
CA VAL A 78 -19.50 11.45 -21.22
C VAL A 78 -18.93 12.80 -21.66
N THR A 79 -19.72 13.59 -22.38
CA THR A 79 -19.39 14.97 -22.71
C THR A 79 -19.87 15.92 -21.62
N VAL A 80 -19.03 16.84 -21.17
CA VAL A 80 -19.40 17.89 -20.20
C VAL A 80 -19.39 19.24 -20.89
N ASN A 81 -20.55 19.93 -20.88
CA ASN A 81 -20.79 21.18 -21.59
C ASN A 81 -20.91 22.40 -20.67
N ASN A 82 -20.91 22.24 -19.34
CA ASN A 82 -20.91 23.32 -18.34
C ASN A 82 -20.41 22.74 -16.99
N SER A 83 -21.13 22.95 -15.89
CA SER A 83 -20.71 22.41 -14.59
C SER A 83 -21.13 20.96 -14.36
N LEU A 84 -20.22 20.21 -13.75
CA LEU A 84 -20.46 18.91 -13.15
C LEU A 84 -19.89 18.90 -11.72
N SER A 85 -20.78 18.80 -10.74
CA SER A 85 -20.41 18.88 -9.32
C SER A 85 -20.72 17.59 -8.57
N PHE A 86 -19.77 17.15 -7.74
CA PHE A 86 -19.86 16.00 -6.84
C PHE A 86 -19.68 16.48 -5.40
N LYS A 87 -20.72 16.34 -4.56
CA LYS A 87 -20.72 16.90 -3.20
C LYS A 87 -21.14 15.91 -2.13
N ASN A 88 -20.38 15.79 -1.05
CA ASN A 88 -20.76 14.96 0.11
C ASN A 88 -21.09 13.50 -0.25
N ASN A 89 -20.52 12.93 -1.31
CA ASN A 89 -20.75 11.53 -1.65
C ASN A 89 -19.75 10.64 -0.89
N THR A 90 -20.16 9.44 -0.52
CA THR A 90 -19.28 8.42 0.05
C THR A 90 -18.90 7.37 -1.00
N GLY A 91 -18.10 6.37 -0.67
CA GLY A 91 -17.74 5.31 -1.61
C GLY A 91 -16.60 4.44 -1.08
N VAL A 92 -16.29 3.35 -1.78
CA VAL A 92 -15.10 2.54 -1.49
C VAL A 92 -13.90 3.09 -2.24
N SER A 93 -14.00 3.15 -3.57
CA SER A 93 -12.98 3.66 -4.47
C SER A 93 -13.61 4.71 -5.40
N GLY A 94 -13.36 5.99 -5.14
CA GLY A 94 -14.12 7.07 -5.75
C GLY A 94 -15.30 7.44 -4.86
N GLY A 95 -15.19 8.50 -4.05
CA GLY A 95 -16.35 9.03 -3.33
C GLY A 95 -17.25 9.83 -4.28
N GLY A 96 -16.68 10.82 -4.96
CA GLY A 96 -17.40 11.59 -5.98
C GLY A 96 -17.59 10.79 -7.28
N LEU A 97 -16.48 10.30 -7.85
CA LEU A 97 -16.46 9.68 -9.17
C LEU A 97 -15.52 8.49 -9.23
N SER A 98 -15.95 7.44 -9.92
CA SER A 98 -15.14 6.25 -10.21
C SER A 98 -15.17 5.92 -11.71
N LEU A 99 -14.00 5.76 -12.32
CA LEU A 99 -13.83 5.42 -13.73
C LEU A 99 -13.13 4.08 -13.91
N SER A 100 -13.66 3.25 -14.81
CA SER A 100 -13.08 1.96 -15.18
C SER A 100 -13.30 1.59 -16.64
N ARG A 101 -12.59 0.55 -17.11
CA ARG A 101 -12.71 -0.05 -18.45
C ARG A 101 -12.67 0.97 -19.60
N SER A 102 -11.65 1.83 -19.59
CA SER A 102 -11.44 2.88 -20.61
C SER A 102 -12.53 3.96 -20.67
N SER A 103 -13.23 4.21 -19.56
CA SER A 103 -14.12 5.38 -19.47
C SER A 103 -13.34 6.69 -19.43
N TYR A 104 -13.88 7.73 -20.05
CA TYR A 104 -13.31 9.08 -20.01
C TYR A 104 -14.38 10.15 -20.28
N PHE A 105 -14.06 11.39 -19.94
CA PHE A 105 -14.85 12.56 -20.27
C PHE A 105 -14.31 13.26 -21.50
N MET A 106 -15.22 13.66 -22.39
CA MET A 106 -14.98 14.69 -23.38
C MET A 106 -15.35 16.05 -22.76
N VAL A 107 -14.41 16.99 -22.77
CA VAL A 107 -14.54 18.25 -22.05
C VAL A 107 -14.64 19.41 -23.04
N LEU A 108 -15.70 20.20 -22.95
CA LEU A 108 -15.87 21.42 -23.75
C LEU A 108 -15.22 22.62 -23.05
N PRO A 109 -14.88 23.71 -23.78
CA PRO A 109 -14.17 24.86 -23.23
C PRO A 109 -14.82 25.54 -22.01
N GLN A 110 -16.15 25.54 -21.95
CA GLN A 110 -16.92 26.10 -20.83
C GLN A 110 -17.17 25.12 -19.68
N ALA A 111 -16.62 23.90 -19.74
CA ALA A 111 -16.84 22.91 -18.71
C ALA A 111 -16.18 23.32 -17.38
N SER A 112 -16.69 22.81 -16.27
CA SER A 112 -16.09 22.96 -14.94
C SER A 112 -16.41 21.75 -14.08
N PHE A 113 -15.48 21.40 -13.19
CA PHE A 113 -15.60 20.25 -12.31
C PHE A 113 -15.41 20.66 -10.85
N GLU A 114 -16.24 20.11 -9.98
CA GLU A 114 -16.17 20.34 -8.53
C GLU A 114 -16.30 19.03 -7.77
N PHE A 115 -15.34 18.73 -6.90
CA PHE A 115 -15.37 17.61 -5.97
C PHE A 115 -15.16 18.14 -4.56
N VAL A 116 -16.24 18.20 -3.80
CA VAL A 116 -16.26 18.82 -2.47
C VAL A 116 -16.79 17.84 -1.42
N ASN A 117 -16.06 17.68 -0.32
CA ASN A 117 -16.47 16.88 0.84
C ASN A 117 -16.80 15.41 0.49
N ASN A 118 -16.23 14.86 -0.59
CA ASN A 118 -16.46 13.46 -0.91
C ASN A 118 -15.52 12.57 -0.09
N SER A 119 -15.95 11.36 0.24
CA SER A 119 -15.18 10.43 1.06
C SER A 119 -15.11 9.06 0.42
N ALA A 120 -13.92 8.45 0.46
CA ALA A 120 -13.71 7.07 0.07
C ALA A 120 -13.13 6.27 1.24
N SER A 121 -13.67 5.09 1.53
CA SER A 121 -13.11 4.23 2.58
C SER A 121 -11.73 3.66 2.19
N TYR A 122 -11.40 3.65 0.90
CA TYR A 122 -10.13 3.14 0.38
C TYR A 122 -9.34 4.22 -0.37
N LYS A 123 -9.73 4.58 -1.60
CA LYS A 123 -8.92 5.45 -2.48
C LYS A 123 -9.74 6.46 -3.26
N GLY A 124 -9.16 7.64 -3.52
CA GLY A 124 -9.75 8.61 -4.44
C GLY A 124 -11.06 9.21 -3.93
N GLY A 125 -11.03 9.92 -2.80
CA GLY A 125 -12.23 10.51 -2.19
C GLY A 125 -13.02 11.38 -3.15
N GLY A 126 -12.36 12.31 -3.84
CA GLY A 126 -12.97 13.04 -4.95
C GLY A 126 -13.15 12.15 -6.17
N PHE A 127 -12.03 11.63 -6.67
CA PHE A 127 -11.94 10.97 -7.96
C PHE A 127 -11.06 9.72 -7.89
N PHE A 128 -11.55 8.61 -8.45
CA PHE A 128 -10.80 7.37 -8.61
C PHE A 128 -10.79 6.92 -10.08
N CYS A 129 -9.61 6.68 -10.64
CA CYS A 129 -9.44 5.99 -11.91
C CYS A 129 -8.72 4.66 -11.68
N PHE A 130 -9.36 3.57 -12.06
CA PHE A 130 -8.79 2.24 -11.91
C PHE A 130 -7.54 2.03 -12.79
N VAL A 131 -7.46 2.72 -13.93
CA VAL A 131 -6.40 2.52 -14.92
C VAL A 131 -5.46 3.74 -14.89
N SER A 132 -4.26 3.55 -14.34
CA SER A 132 -3.24 4.61 -14.20
C SER A 132 -2.71 5.18 -15.53
N SER A 133 -2.98 4.51 -16.65
CA SER A 133 -2.62 4.95 -18.01
C SER A 133 -3.78 5.54 -18.81
N ALA A 134 -5.00 5.56 -18.27
CA ALA A 134 -6.14 6.16 -18.95
C ALA A 134 -6.07 7.69 -18.82
N ASN A 135 -6.42 8.39 -19.90
CA ASN A 135 -6.67 9.83 -19.89
C ASN A 135 -8.16 10.02 -19.58
N PRO A 136 -8.54 10.27 -18.32
CA PRO A 136 -9.95 10.43 -17.96
C PRO A 136 -10.58 11.69 -18.53
N PHE A 137 -9.79 12.60 -19.11
CA PHE A 137 -10.27 13.83 -19.72
C PHE A 137 -9.57 14.06 -21.06
N VAL A 138 -10.37 14.38 -22.07
CA VAL A 138 -9.92 14.75 -23.42
C VAL A 138 -10.74 15.97 -23.87
N TYR A 139 -10.14 16.94 -24.55
CA TYR A 139 -10.93 18.03 -25.14
C TYR A 139 -11.85 17.49 -26.24
N ALA A 140 -13.11 17.92 -26.23
CA ALA A 140 -14.08 17.56 -27.27
C ALA A 140 -13.78 18.27 -28.60
N GLU A 141 -13.16 19.44 -28.54
CA GLU A 141 -12.85 20.31 -29.67
C GLU A 141 -11.42 20.84 -29.55
N LEU A 142 -10.73 21.02 -30.67
CA LEU A 142 -9.41 21.66 -30.68
C LEU A 142 -9.58 23.16 -30.40
N SER A 143 -9.05 23.61 -29.26
CA SER A 143 -8.92 25.04 -28.95
C SER A 143 -7.44 25.44 -29.00
N ASP A 144 -7.11 26.46 -29.80
CA ASP A 144 -5.79 27.09 -29.82
C ASP A 144 -5.94 28.59 -29.51
N PRO A 145 -5.45 29.09 -28.34
CA PRO A 145 -4.71 28.37 -27.31
C PRO A 145 -5.61 27.43 -26.45
N PRO A 146 -5.02 26.44 -25.75
CA PRO A 146 -5.76 25.55 -24.86
C PRO A 146 -6.41 26.32 -23.70
N ILE A 147 -7.71 26.13 -23.48
CA ILE A 147 -8.43 26.76 -22.37
C ILE A 147 -8.30 25.90 -21.11
N ALA A 148 -7.77 26.46 -20.03
CA ALA A 148 -7.67 25.77 -18.75
C ALA A 148 -9.05 25.61 -18.10
N ILE A 149 -9.46 24.37 -17.87
CA ILE A 149 -10.76 23.99 -17.31
C ILE A 149 -10.74 24.18 -15.79
N PRO A 150 -11.68 24.92 -15.19
CA PRO A 150 -11.77 25.06 -13.74
C PRO A 150 -11.98 23.71 -13.05
N LEU A 151 -11.15 23.44 -12.04
CA LEU A 151 -11.25 22.25 -11.19
C LEU A 151 -11.15 22.63 -9.72
N THR A 152 -12.20 22.32 -8.96
CA THR A 152 -12.23 22.43 -7.51
C THR A 152 -12.11 21.05 -6.88
N LEU A 153 -11.09 20.89 -6.03
CA LEU A 153 -10.91 19.74 -5.15
C LEU A 153 -10.83 20.29 -3.73
N TRP A 154 -11.79 19.95 -2.87
CA TRP A 154 -11.85 20.53 -1.54
C TRP A 154 -12.38 19.55 -0.50
N ASN A 155 -11.61 19.40 0.58
CA ASN A 155 -12.01 18.64 1.77
C ASN A 155 -12.49 17.22 1.45
N ASN A 156 -11.93 16.60 0.41
CA ASN A 156 -12.17 15.19 0.13
C ASN A 156 -11.30 14.33 1.04
N THR A 157 -11.73 13.11 1.33
CA THR A 157 -11.04 12.18 2.23
C THR A 157 -10.92 10.79 1.61
N ALA A 158 -9.81 10.10 1.87
CA ALA A 158 -9.64 8.70 1.52
C ALA A 158 -9.00 7.95 2.69
N GLY A 159 -9.43 6.72 2.97
CA GLY A 159 -8.89 5.90 4.05
C GLY A 159 -7.43 5.49 3.85
N THR A 160 -7.00 5.27 2.60
CA THR A 160 -5.66 4.77 2.27
C THR A 160 -4.82 5.80 1.51
N ALA A 161 -5.25 6.23 0.31
CA ALA A 161 -4.41 7.10 -0.52
C ALA A 161 -5.22 7.97 -1.49
N GLY A 162 -4.64 9.13 -1.84
CA GLY A 162 -5.20 10.06 -2.83
C GLY A 162 -6.57 10.59 -2.43
N ALA A 163 -6.63 11.44 -1.41
CA ALA A 163 -7.92 11.92 -0.87
C ALA A 163 -8.72 12.70 -1.91
N ASP A 164 -8.06 13.51 -2.74
CA ASP A 164 -8.72 14.21 -3.84
C ASP A 164 -8.74 13.35 -5.10
N ILE A 165 -7.60 12.76 -5.47
CA ILE A 165 -7.43 12.01 -6.73
C ILE A 165 -6.62 10.74 -6.50
N TYR A 166 -7.09 9.62 -7.03
CA TYR A 166 -6.29 8.40 -7.15
C TYR A 166 -6.31 7.86 -8.58
N GLY A 167 -5.14 7.49 -9.09
CA GLY A 167 -4.99 6.78 -10.37
C GLY A 167 -5.02 7.66 -11.62
N PHE A 168 -4.90 8.98 -11.46
CA PHE A 168 -4.75 9.95 -12.53
C PHE A 168 -3.83 11.09 -12.10
N VAL A 169 -3.21 11.74 -13.09
CA VAL A 169 -2.28 12.84 -12.91
C VAL A 169 -2.78 14.05 -13.70
N LEU A 170 -2.93 15.18 -13.01
CA LEU A 170 -3.42 16.44 -13.56
C LEU A 170 -2.46 17.05 -14.61
N SER A 171 -1.15 16.90 -14.44
CA SER A 171 -0.17 17.39 -15.41
C SER A 171 0.53 16.25 -16.15
N GLY A 172 0.29 16.12 -17.45
CA GLY A 172 1.22 15.42 -18.33
C GLY A 172 0.86 14.02 -18.79
N SER A 173 -0.40 13.77 -19.16
CA SER A 173 -0.70 12.69 -20.10
C SER A 173 -1.37 13.27 -21.35
N THR A 174 -0.61 13.33 -22.43
CA THR A 174 -1.07 13.78 -23.75
C THR A 174 -1.62 12.57 -24.51
N PHE A 175 -2.92 12.59 -24.83
CA PHE A 175 -3.47 11.67 -25.82
C PHE A 175 -3.40 12.37 -27.19
N TYR A 176 -2.55 11.91 -28.11
CA TYR A 176 -2.37 12.55 -29.42
C TYR A 176 -2.11 14.08 -29.36
N GLY A 177 -1.38 14.55 -28.33
CA GLY A 177 -1.11 15.98 -28.13
C GLY A 177 -2.23 16.78 -27.46
N MET A 178 -3.36 16.15 -27.11
CA MET A 178 -4.50 16.78 -26.44
C MET A 178 -4.56 16.32 -24.96
N ALA A 179 -3.97 17.11 -24.06
CA ALA A 179 -4.16 16.97 -22.62
C ALA A 179 -5.07 18.10 -22.15
N VAL A 180 -6.11 17.78 -21.37
CA VAL A 180 -6.93 18.82 -20.73
C VAL A 180 -6.07 19.53 -19.68
N SER A 181 -5.91 20.84 -19.86
CA SER A 181 -5.28 21.69 -18.85
C SER A 181 -6.32 22.05 -17.79
N PHE A 182 -5.98 21.93 -16.52
CA PHE A 182 -6.86 22.34 -15.42
C PHE A 182 -6.34 23.61 -14.74
N SER A 183 -7.26 24.52 -14.42
CA SER A 183 -7.03 25.64 -13.51
C SER A 183 -7.51 25.22 -12.12
N LEU A 184 -6.57 24.86 -11.25
CA LEU A 184 -6.85 24.47 -9.88
C LEU A 184 -7.21 25.69 -9.04
N ILE A 185 -8.38 25.68 -8.42
CA ILE A 185 -8.80 26.74 -7.50
C ILE A 185 -8.10 26.60 -6.13
N ASN A 186 -7.72 25.38 -5.74
CA ASN A 186 -7.01 25.08 -4.49
C ASN A 186 -5.60 24.55 -4.78
N PRO A 187 -4.54 25.06 -4.12
CA PRO A 187 -3.16 24.74 -4.48
C PRO A 187 -2.65 23.39 -3.95
N ARG A 188 -3.32 22.80 -2.96
CA ARG A 188 -2.89 21.53 -2.34
C ARG A 188 -3.84 20.42 -2.75
N VAL A 189 -3.32 19.44 -3.48
CA VAL A 189 -4.09 18.29 -3.96
C VAL A 189 -3.48 17.02 -3.39
N SER A 190 -4.25 16.30 -2.58
CA SER A 190 -3.88 14.96 -2.11
C SER A 190 -4.11 13.95 -3.22
N SER A 191 -3.03 13.49 -3.83
CA SER A 191 -3.08 12.66 -5.02
C SER A 191 -2.09 11.50 -4.96
N SER A 192 -2.48 10.36 -5.52
CA SER A 192 -1.61 9.18 -5.63
C SER A 192 -1.98 8.32 -6.82
N THR A 193 -1.14 7.31 -7.10
CA THR A 193 -1.39 6.26 -8.08
C THR A 193 -1.06 4.90 -7.48
N ASN A 194 -1.23 3.85 -8.29
CA ASN A 194 -0.63 2.57 -7.96
C ASN A 194 0.88 2.72 -7.74
N ALA A 195 1.44 1.84 -6.91
CA ALA A 195 2.86 1.83 -6.60
C ALA A 195 3.69 1.74 -7.89
N ILE A 196 4.57 2.71 -8.07
CA ILE A 196 5.56 2.79 -9.16
C ILE A 196 6.98 2.76 -8.60
N LYS A 197 7.13 2.94 -7.30
CA LYS A 197 8.42 2.92 -6.64
C LYS A 197 8.28 2.25 -5.28
N ILE A 198 9.30 1.48 -4.94
CA ILE A 198 9.48 0.83 -3.66
C ILE A 198 10.79 1.36 -3.06
N SER A 199 10.83 1.58 -1.76
CA SER A 199 12.02 2.04 -1.05
C SER A 199 12.03 1.52 0.37
N PHE A 200 13.22 1.31 0.92
CA PHE A 200 13.33 1.13 2.36
C PHE A 200 12.97 2.42 3.06
N CYS A 201 12.41 2.32 4.25
CA CYS A 201 11.98 3.48 4.99
C CYS A 201 12.33 3.38 6.47
N ASP A 202 12.49 4.53 7.10
CA ASP A 202 12.49 4.62 8.56
C ASP A 202 11.60 5.78 9.01
N PHE A 203 10.90 5.55 10.11
CA PHE A 203 10.01 6.54 10.69
C PHE A 203 10.77 7.26 11.79
N ASN A 204 11.06 8.54 11.58
CA ASN A 204 11.62 9.37 12.64
C ASN A 204 10.54 10.32 13.13
N ASN A 205 10.15 10.22 14.41
CA ASN A 205 9.05 10.96 15.03
C ASN A 205 9.17 12.49 14.87
N THR A 206 10.33 13.01 14.49
CA THR A 206 10.62 14.43 14.31
C THR A 206 10.73 14.89 12.85
N GLN A 207 10.92 13.99 11.87
CA GLN A 207 11.21 14.35 10.46
C GLN A 207 10.30 13.69 9.43
N GLY A 208 9.34 12.85 9.86
CA GLY A 208 8.49 12.09 8.96
C GLY A 208 9.19 10.84 8.43
N ILE A 209 8.91 10.46 7.18
CA ILE A 209 9.46 9.24 6.56
C ILE A 209 10.76 9.55 5.83
N THR A 210 11.84 8.88 6.24
CA THR A 210 13.11 8.88 5.52
C THR A 210 13.15 7.70 4.55
N LEU A 211 13.50 7.94 3.28
CA LEU A 211 13.59 6.90 2.26
C LEU A 211 15.05 6.54 1.96
N SER A 212 15.34 5.26 1.88
CA SER A 212 16.66 4.74 1.50
C SER A 212 16.57 3.74 0.34
N LYS A 213 17.64 3.69 -0.45
CA LYS A 213 17.82 2.69 -1.52
C LYS A 213 18.45 1.39 -1.03
N SER A 214 19.10 1.41 0.14
CA SER A 214 19.76 0.27 0.74
C SER A 214 19.56 0.23 2.25
N VAL A 215 19.66 -0.96 2.82
CA VAL A 215 19.70 -1.20 4.26
C VAL A 215 20.93 -2.04 4.58
N PRO A 216 21.41 -2.00 5.84
CA PRO A 216 22.47 -2.88 6.29
C PRO A 216 22.14 -4.35 6.02
N GLU A 217 23.18 -5.14 5.79
CA GLU A 217 23.06 -6.60 5.73
C GLU A 217 22.58 -7.13 7.08
N GLN A 218 21.63 -8.06 7.04
CA GLN A 218 21.11 -8.70 8.26
C GLN A 218 21.88 -9.99 8.52
N HIS A 219 22.31 -10.17 9.76
CA HIS A 219 22.92 -11.41 10.22
C HIS A 219 21.92 -12.10 11.14
N ILE A 220 21.58 -13.35 10.82
CA ILE A 220 20.56 -14.10 11.55
C ILE A 220 21.01 -15.52 11.83
N PHE A 221 20.36 -16.14 12.81
CA PHE A 221 20.45 -17.57 13.10
C PHE A 221 19.18 -18.32 12.66
N PRO A 222 19.26 -19.64 12.43
CA PRO A 222 18.10 -20.48 12.17
C PRO A 222 16.98 -20.27 13.20
N GLY A 223 15.80 -19.83 12.73
CA GLY A 223 14.64 -19.50 13.58
C GLY A 223 14.43 -18.00 13.81
N GLN A 224 15.39 -17.13 13.45
CA GLN A 224 15.19 -15.68 13.48
C GLN A 224 14.57 -15.16 12.18
N LYS A 225 13.87 -14.03 12.29
CA LYS A 225 13.19 -13.37 11.18
C LYS A 225 14.04 -12.25 10.58
N LEU A 226 14.11 -12.20 9.26
CA LEU A 226 14.47 -10.98 8.52
C LEU A 226 13.35 -9.95 8.65
N LYS A 227 13.71 -8.67 8.82
CA LYS A 227 12.75 -7.57 8.90
C LYS A 227 13.14 -6.45 7.96
N PHE A 228 12.25 -6.05 7.07
CA PHE A 228 12.47 -4.96 6.14
C PHE A 228 11.38 -3.91 6.30
N LYS A 229 11.74 -2.69 6.73
CA LYS A 229 10.82 -1.54 6.69
C LYS A 229 10.78 -0.99 5.27
N VAL A 230 9.61 -1.00 4.66
CA VAL A 230 9.40 -0.68 3.25
C VAL A 230 8.20 0.25 3.10
N ALA A 231 8.28 1.19 2.16
CA ALA A 231 7.19 2.05 1.75
C ALA A 231 6.98 1.94 0.23
N LEU A 232 5.71 2.04 -0.17
CA LEU A 232 5.28 2.08 -1.56
C LEU A 232 4.89 3.49 -1.96
N LEU A 233 5.28 3.87 -3.17
CA LEU A 233 5.19 5.24 -3.65
C LEU A 233 4.49 5.27 -5.02
N GLY A 234 3.42 6.06 -5.11
CA GLY A 234 2.71 6.42 -6.34
C GLY A 234 3.18 7.80 -6.85
N TYR A 235 2.82 8.16 -8.08
CA TYR A 235 2.97 9.55 -8.54
C TYR A 235 2.01 10.46 -7.80
N ASP A 236 2.46 11.66 -7.47
CA ASP A 236 1.56 12.74 -7.15
C ASP A 236 0.84 13.26 -8.42
N GLY A 237 -0.14 14.12 -8.22
CA GLY A 237 -0.97 14.70 -9.26
C GLY A 237 -0.21 15.54 -10.29
N ASN A 238 1.09 15.80 -10.09
CA ASN A 238 1.93 16.54 -11.03
C ASN A 238 3.08 15.69 -11.67
N LYS A 239 3.19 14.40 -11.34
CA LYS A 239 4.32 13.49 -11.68
C LYS A 239 5.71 13.98 -11.27
N THR A 240 5.80 15.05 -10.48
CA THR A 240 7.10 15.61 -10.08
C THR A 240 7.54 15.06 -8.73
N THR A 241 6.59 14.64 -7.89
CA THR A 241 6.88 14.04 -6.59
C THR A 241 6.17 12.71 -6.40
N PHE A 242 6.44 12.07 -5.27
CA PHE A 242 5.85 10.80 -4.92
C PHE A 242 5.00 10.95 -3.66
N SER A 243 3.90 10.21 -3.60
CA SER A 243 3.06 10.08 -2.41
C SER A 243 3.02 8.62 -1.98
N LEU A 244 2.83 8.40 -0.67
CA LEU A 244 2.63 7.05 -0.15
C LEU A 244 1.37 6.44 -0.76
N THR A 245 1.46 5.16 -1.04
CA THR A 245 0.36 4.34 -1.53
C THR A 245 0.51 2.94 -0.97
N ASP A 246 -0.47 2.10 -1.23
CA ASP A 246 -0.43 0.68 -0.89
C ASP A 246 -0.12 -0.15 -2.15
N GLY A 247 -0.16 -1.47 -2.00
CA GLY A 247 0.10 -2.39 -3.10
C GLY A 247 0.64 -3.73 -2.61
N VAL A 248 1.09 -4.53 -3.57
CA VAL A 248 1.64 -5.87 -3.33
C VAL A 248 3.12 -5.88 -3.69
N VAL A 249 3.93 -6.44 -2.80
CA VAL A 249 5.36 -6.66 -2.99
C VAL A 249 5.62 -8.15 -3.07
N ASP A 250 6.32 -8.56 -4.12
CA ASP A 250 6.88 -9.90 -4.20
C ASP A 250 8.23 -9.93 -3.49
N VAL A 251 8.40 -10.92 -2.62
CA VAL A 251 9.65 -11.20 -1.94
C VAL A 251 10.31 -12.39 -2.61
N SER A 252 11.55 -12.22 -3.07
CA SER A 252 12.35 -13.27 -3.68
C SER A 252 13.68 -13.43 -2.96
N ILE A 253 14.10 -14.67 -2.75
CA ILE A 253 15.39 -15.05 -2.18
C ILE A 253 16.16 -15.79 -3.27
N ASP A 254 17.37 -15.32 -3.59
CA ASP A 254 18.23 -15.92 -4.63
C ASP A 254 17.47 -16.25 -5.92
N THR A 255 16.68 -15.29 -6.41
CA THR A 255 15.82 -15.39 -7.60
C THR A 255 14.55 -16.24 -7.47
N ILE A 256 14.35 -16.94 -6.37
CA ILE A 256 13.15 -17.73 -6.11
C ILE A 256 12.14 -16.87 -5.36
N LYS A 257 10.95 -16.71 -5.94
CA LYS A 257 9.84 -16.04 -5.27
C LYS A 257 9.34 -16.89 -4.11
N VAL A 258 9.38 -16.33 -2.90
CA VAL A 258 9.00 -17.04 -1.66
C VAL A 258 7.58 -16.73 -1.22
N PHE A 259 7.15 -15.46 -1.29
CA PHE A 259 5.78 -15.06 -0.97
C PHE A 259 5.46 -13.64 -1.48
N ASN A 260 4.21 -13.23 -1.30
CA ASN A 260 3.71 -11.88 -1.59
C ASN A 260 3.27 -11.21 -0.29
N TYR A 261 3.65 -9.95 -0.11
CA TYR A 261 3.20 -9.11 0.99
C TYR A 261 2.26 -8.02 0.48
N SER A 262 1.05 -7.94 1.04
CA SER A 262 0.06 -6.92 0.69
C SER A 262 0.03 -5.83 1.76
N PHE A 263 0.28 -4.59 1.36
CA PHE A 263 0.19 -3.42 2.24
C PHE A 263 -1.30 -3.04 2.39
N ALA A 264 -1.80 -3.02 3.63
CA ALA A 264 -3.16 -2.56 3.92
C ALA A 264 -3.27 -1.03 4.00
N GLU A 265 -2.17 -0.37 4.36
CA GLU A 265 -2.11 1.08 4.57
C GLU A 265 -1.00 1.69 3.72
N ALA A 266 -1.18 2.96 3.34
CA ALA A 266 -0.17 3.76 2.66
C ALA A 266 0.84 4.34 3.66
N ASN A 267 1.64 3.47 4.27
CA ASN A 267 2.62 3.85 5.29
C ASN A 267 3.99 3.16 5.09
N CYS A 268 4.92 3.42 6.01
CA CYS A 268 6.14 2.63 6.15
C CYS A 268 5.85 1.40 7.02
N SER A 269 5.82 0.22 6.42
CA SER A 269 5.45 -1.05 7.09
C SER A 269 6.59 -2.06 7.08
N ILE A 270 6.55 -3.00 8.03
CA ILE A 270 7.56 -4.07 8.15
C ILE A 270 7.10 -5.30 7.36
N ILE A 271 7.97 -5.80 6.50
CA ILE A 271 7.88 -7.12 5.88
C ILE A 271 8.79 -8.07 6.69
N GLU A 272 8.24 -9.16 7.18
CA GLU A 272 8.99 -10.20 7.89
C GLU A 272 9.11 -11.49 7.06
N TYR A 273 10.26 -12.14 7.12
CA TYR A 273 10.48 -13.45 6.50
C TYR A 273 11.34 -14.33 7.38
N THR A 274 10.98 -15.61 7.52
CA THR A 274 11.79 -16.62 8.22
C THR A 274 12.33 -17.60 7.17
N PRO A 275 13.63 -17.65 6.91
CA PRO A 275 14.20 -18.64 6.00
C PRO A 275 13.94 -20.06 6.49
N THR A 276 13.46 -20.93 5.60
CA THR A 276 13.22 -22.35 5.89
C THR A 276 14.38 -23.24 5.44
N GLU A 277 15.11 -22.82 4.41
CA GLU A 277 16.31 -23.51 3.93
C GLU A 277 17.55 -22.97 4.64
N LEU A 278 18.33 -23.88 5.22
CA LEU A 278 19.52 -23.55 6.02
C LEU A 278 20.77 -23.71 5.18
N ILE A 279 21.02 -22.70 4.35
CA ILE A 279 22.28 -22.57 3.62
C ILE A 279 23.09 -21.50 4.36
N TYR A 280 24.19 -21.88 5.00
CA TYR A 280 25.03 -20.97 5.78
C TYR A 280 25.92 -20.13 4.87
N SER A 281 25.30 -19.26 4.08
CA SER A 281 25.99 -18.38 3.15
C SER A 281 25.26 -17.04 3.03
N LYS A 282 25.74 -16.21 2.11
CA LYS A 282 25.15 -14.91 1.82
C LYS A 282 24.05 -15.07 0.77
N HIS A 283 22.87 -14.56 1.08
CA HIS A 283 21.68 -14.63 0.24
C HIS A 283 21.26 -13.24 -0.23
N GLU A 284 20.79 -13.14 -1.48
CA GLU A 284 20.19 -11.91 -2.02
C GLU A 284 18.68 -11.91 -1.76
N VAL A 285 18.18 -10.80 -1.20
CA VAL A 285 16.74 -10.54 -1.05
C VAL A 285 16.34 -9.47 -2.05
N VAL A 286 15.36 -9.78 -2.89
CA VAL A 286 14.79 -8.84 -3.85
C VAL A 286 13.33 -8.60 -3.51
N LEU A 287 12.99 -7.33 -3.27
CA LEU A 287 11.63 -6.87 -3.04
C LEU A 287 11.17 -6.13 -4.29
N SER A 288 10.14 -6.64 -4.97
CA SER A 288 9.72 -6.14 -6.28
C SER A 288 8.25 -5.76 -6.30
N ILE A 289 7.93 -4.72 -7.06
CA ILE A 289 6.56 -4.35 -7.43
C ILE A 289 6.35 -4.60 -8.92
N PHE A 290 5.13 -5.03 -9.28
CA PHE A 290 4.77 -5.41 -10.63
C PHE A 290 3.68 -4.50 -11.20
N SER A 291 3.73 -4.32 -12.52
CA SER A 291 2.66 -3.71 -13.30
C SER A 291 2.43 -4.56 -14.54
N ALA A 292 1.20 -5.02 -14.76
CA ALA A 292 0.80 -5.83 -15.92
C ALA A 292 1.84 -6.93 -16.26
N ASP A 293 2.17 -7.75 -15.25
CA ASP A 293 3.07 -8.91 -15.34
C ASP A 293 4.55 -8.60 -15.62
N SER A 294 4.96 -7.32 -15.58
CA SER A 294 6.38 -6.91 -15.66
C SER A 294 6.87 -6.28 -14.36
N ILE A 295 8.11 -6.58 -13.97
CA ILE A 295 8.77 -5.91 -12.82
C ILE A 295 8.89 -4.43 -13.14
N PHE A 296 8.19 -3.61 -12.37
CA PHE A 296 8.20 -2.16 -12.56
C PHE A 296 9.35 -1.52 -11.77
N ASN A 297 9.55 -1.94 -10.52
CA ASN A 297 10.61 -1.45 -9.66
C ASN A 297 11.03 -2.52 -8.65
N LYS A 298 12.27 -2.46 -8.18
CA LYS A 298 12.79 -3.37 -7.15
C LYS A 298 13.86 -2.71 -6.30
N ILE A 299 13.93 -3.14 -5.05
CA ILE A 299 15.05 -2.87 -4.14
C ILE A 299 15.68 -4.20 -3.71
N LYS A 300 16.96 -4.12 -3.34
CA LYS A 300 17.77 -5.28 -2.99
C LYS A 300 18.36 -5.11 -1.61
N SER A 301 18.49 -6.22 -0.90
CA SER A 301 19.25 -6.34 0.33
C SER A 301 19.94 -7.71 0.36
N HIS A 302 20.72 -7.95 1.39
CA HIS A 302 21.38 -9.22 1.63
C HIS A 302 21.20 -9.63 3.08
N TYR A 303 21.27 -10.93 3.32
CA TYR A 303 21.41 -11.47 4.66
C TYR A 303 22.37 -12.65 4.66
N ILE A 304 22.91 -12.94 5.84
CA ILE A 304 23.74 -14.11 6.09
C ILE A 304 23.07 -14.93 7.18
N ILE A 305 22.90 -16.23 6.93
CA ILE A 305 22.52 -17.20 7.95
C ILE A 305 23.80 -17.75 8.56
N HIS A 306 23.99 -17.54 9.86
CA HIS A 306 25.07 -18.16 10.61
C HIS A 306 24.63 -19.51 11.20
N GLU A 307 25.59 -20.37 11.49
CA GLU A 307 25.35 -21.55 12.33
C GLU A 307 24.83 -21.12 13.71
N CYS A 308 24.12 -22.02 14.41
CA CYS A 308 23.59 -21.71 15.73
C CYS A 308 24.68 -21.18 16.66
N PRO A 309 24.40 -20.11 17.43
CA PRO A 309 25.37 -19.53 18.32
C PRO A 309 25.73 -20.50 19.44
N THR A 310 26.82 -20.24 20.12
CA THR A 310 27.25 -21.04 21.28
C THR A 310 26.10 -21.15 22.30
N GLY A 311 25.88 -22.34 22.86
CA GLY A 311 24.73 -22.62 23.74
C GLY A 311 23.47 -23.08 23.01
N PHE A 312 23.43 -22.94 21.69
CA PHE A 312 22.36 -23.41 20.85
C PHE A 312 22.85 -24.50 19.91
N SER A 313 21.93 -25.34 19.45
CA SER A 313 22.18 -26.34 18.42
C SER A 313 20.97 -26.47 17.51
N ILE A 314 21.20 -26.87 16.26
CA ILE A 314 20.13 -27.02 15.29
C ILE A 314 19.22 -28.19 15.69
N ASN A 315 17.93 -27.93 15.83
CA ASN A 315 16.94 -28.98 15.93
C ASN A 315 16.63 -29.49 14.52
N SER A 316 17.10 -30.70 14.19
CA SER A 316 16.94 -31.29 12.86
C SER A 316 15.49 -31.50 12.43
N SER A 317 14.55 -31.60 13.38
CA SER A 317 13.12 -31.75 13.07
C SER A 317 12.41 -30.43 12.76
N GLN A 318 12.89 -29.32 13.33
CA GLN A 318 12.26 -28.00 13.22
C GLN A 318 13.03 -27.02 12.32
N GLY A 319 14.31 -27.28 12.05
CA GLY A 319 15.17 -26.36 11.31
C GLY A 319 15.46 -25.04 12.04
N ILE A 320 15.32 -25.02 13.36
CA ILE A 320 15.59 -23.84 14.20
C ILE A 320 16.63 -24.16 15.26
N CYS A 321 17.36 -23.14 15.72
CA CYS A 321 18.26 -23.28 16.84
C CYS A 321 17.46 -23.43 18.14
N THR A 322 17.79 -24.46 18.90
CA THR A 322 17.25 -24.75 20.25
C THR A 322 18.41 -24.91 21.23
N CYS A 323 18.15 -25.15 22.52
CA CYS A 323 19.23 -25.39 23.47
C CYS A 323 20.19 -26.49 22.96
N SER A 324 21.50 -26.25 23.05
CA SER A 324 22.49 -27.29 22.80
C SER A 324 22.40 -28.38 23.86
N GLN A 325 22.95 -29.56 23.58
CA GLN A 325 23.01 -30.66 24.55
C GLN A 325 23.69 -30.25 25.85
N SER A 326 24.72 -29.41 25.79
CA SER A 326 25.45 -28.93 26.98
C SER A 326 24.64 -27.96 27.85
N VAL A 327 23.64 -27.29 27.27
CA VAL A 327 22.72 -26.38 27.97
C VAL A 327 21.44 -27.09 28.39
N SER A 328 20.96 -28.04 27.58
CA SER A 328 19.68 -28.70 27.74
C SER A 328 19.61 -29.51 29.05
N ARG A 329 18.69 -29.12 29.93
CA ARG A 329 18.30 -29.80 31.18
C ARG A 329 16.80 -29.63 31.41
N GLU A 330 16.27 -30.40 32.35
CA GLU A 330 14.91 -30.16 32.87
C GLU A 330 14.82 -28.71 33.39
N ASN A 331 13.75 -28.01 33.05
CA ASN A 331 13.52 -26.60 33.41
C ASN A 331 14.47 -25.56 32.78
N VAL A 332 15.19 -25.90 31.71
CA VAL A 332 15.94 -24.94 30.90
C VAL A 332 15.25 -24.75 29.54
N THR A 333 15.04 -23.50 29.14
CA THR A 333 14.49 -23.13 27.82
C THR A 333 15.38 -22.09 27.15
N CYS A 334 15.54 -22.18 25.83
CA CYS A 334 16.33 -21.23 25.07
C CYS A 334 15.47 -20.57 24.00
N ASP A 335 15.60 -19.26 23.86
CA ASP A 335 14.94 -18.46 22.83
C ASP A 335 15.97 -17.88 21.88
N ILE A 336 15.99 -18.38 20.65
CA ILE A 336 16.93 -17.90 19.61
C ILE A 336 16.63 -16.45 19.18
N VAL A 337 15.40 -15.95 19.36
CA VAL A 337 15.05 -14.59 18.93
C VAL A 337 15.70 -13.55 19.83
N SER A 338 15.66 -13.76 21.14
CA SER A 338 16.33 -12.90 22.13
C SER A 338 17.73 -13.36 22.51
N LEU A 339 18.15 -14.55 22.06
CA LEU A 339 19.37 -15.26 22.49
C LEU A 339 19.40 -15.57 24.00
N ASN A 340 18.23 -15.50 24.66
CA ASN A 340 18.12 -15.76 26.07
C ASN A 340 18.07 -17.26 26.37
N ILE A 341 18.73 -17.65 27.44
CA ILE A 341 18.59 -18.91 28.13
C ILE A 341 17.84 -18.62 29.43
N THR A 342 16.81 -19.41 29.73
CA THR A 342 16.01 -19.30 30.95
C THR A 342 16.07 -20.59 31.73
N HIS A 343 16.27 -20.51 33.05
CA HIS A 343 16.19 -21.67 33.95
C HIS A 343 15.42 -21.33 35.23
N ASN A 344 14.83 -22.34 35.90
CA ASN A 344 13.96 -22.16 37.09
C ASN A 344 14.71 -22.14 38.44
N GLY A 345 15.91 -21.53 38.49
CA GLY A 345 16.70 -21.35 39.71
C GLY A 345 17.62 -22.51 40.11
N LEU A 346 18.55 -22.24 41.04
CA LEU A 346 19.59 -23.16 41.56
C LEU A 346 20.49 -23.82 40.50
N LEU A 347 20.67 -23.16 39.36
CA LEU A 347 21.54 -23.59 38.28
C LEU A 347 22.46 -22.43 37.91
N TRP A 348 23.67 -22.75 37.50
CA TRP A 348 24.56 -21.82 36.83
C TRP A 348 24.93 -22.37 35.46
N ILE A 349 24.67 -21.58 34.43
CA ILE A 349 25.06 -21.89 33.05
C ILE A 349 25.99 -20.77 32.59
N GLY A 350 27.20 -21.12 32.16
CA GLY A 350 28.13 -20.15 31.64
C GLY A 350 29.14 -20.76 30.71
N THR A 351 30.08 -19.94 30.26
CA THR A 351 31.16 -20.38 29.38
C THR A 351 32.50 -20.23 30.07
N TYR A 352 33.31 -21.27 30.02
CA TYR A 352 34.71 -21.20 30.36
C TYR A 352 35.50 -20.87 29.09
N ASP A 353 35.98 -19.63 28.98
CA ASP A 353 36.88 -19.17 27.93
C ASP A 353 38.18 -18.64 28.57
N THR A 354 39.33 -19.10 28.08
CA THR A 354 40.66 -18.63 28.52
C THR A 354 41.14 -17.39 27.75
N SER A 355 40.33 -16.83 26.84
CA SER A 355 40.62 -15.64 26.05
C SER A 355 39.57 -14.54 26.23
N ALA A 356 39.93 -13.27 25.96
CA ALA A 356 39.17 -12.10 26.40
C ALA A 356 37.83 -11.91 25.64
N ARG A 357 36.76 -11.69 26.43
CA ARG A 357 35.39 -11.27 26.09
C ARG A 357 34.61 -12.21 25.16
N PHE A 358 33.75 -13.03 25.76
CA PHE A 358 32.81 -13.90 25.07
C PHE A 358 31.69 -13.10 24.36
N ASN A 359 31.33 -13.48 23.13
CA ASN A 359 30.23 -12.88 22.36
C ASN A 359 29.12 -13.92 22.12
N ALA A 360 27.92 -13.66 22.65
CA ALA A 360 26.77 -14.55 22.52
C ALA A 360 26.24 -14.66 21.07
N ASP A 361 26.57 -13.68 20.22
CA ASP A 361 26.16 -13.61 18.82
C ASP A 361 27.17 -14.31 17.88
N ALA A 362 28.07 -15.13 18.43
CA ALA A 362 29.11 -15.81 17.66
C ALA A 362 29.16 -17.32 17.97
N THR A 363 29.52 -18.09 16.95
CA THR A 363 30.03 -19.46 17.13
C THR A 363 31.43 -19.38 17.73
N ASN A 364 31.61 -19.95 18.92
CA ASN A 364 32.92 -20.08 19.56
C ASN A 364 33.27 -21.57 19.71
N PRO A 365 34.07 -22.14 18.78
CA PRO A 365 34.42 -23.56 18.82
C PRO A 365 35.30 -23.94 20.02
N ASN A 366 35.86 -22.96 20.74
CA ASN A 366 36.71 -23.18 21.92
C ASN A 366 35.99 -22.89 23.25
N GLY A 367 34.75 -22.41 23.21
CA GLY A 367 33.97 -22.11 24.41
C GLY A 367 33.42 -23.39 25.05
N CYS A 368 33.91 -23.76 26.23
CA CYS A 368 33.34 -24.85 27.00
C CYS A 368 32.14 -24.35 27.79
N ILE A 369 30.97 -24.97 27.64
CA ILE A 369 29.79 -24.64 28.45
C ILE A 369 29.86 -25.39 29.77
N ILE A 370 29.78 -24.64 30.87
CA ILE A 370 29.58 -25.16 32.22
C ILE A 370 28.10 -25.06 32.53
N ASN A 371 27.51 -26.15 33.01
CA ASN A 371 26.10 -26.24 33.37
C ASN A 371 25.98 -27.09 34.63
N GLU A 372 25.95 -26.43 35.79
CA GLU A 372 26.11 -27.03 37.11
C GLU A 372 25.07 -26.52 38.11
N ASP A 373 24.75 -27.37 39.09
CA ASP A 373 23.85 -26.99 40.18
C ASP A 373 24.55 -25.96 41.07
N CYS A 374 23.85 -24.89 41.43
CA CYS A 374 24.43 -23.74 42.11
C CYS A 374 23.58 -23.32 43.31
N LEU A 375 24.10 -23.56 44.52
CA LEU A 375 23.34 -23.44 45.77
C LEU A 375 23.59 -22.14 46.56
N LEU A 376 24.76 -21.50 46.40
CA LEU A 376 25.16 -20.37 47.27
C LEU A 376 25.09 -19.00 46.61
N TYR A 377 25.32 -18.90 45.30
CA TYR A 377 25.50 -17.61 44.62
C TYR A 377 24.49 -17.36 43.51
N CYS A 378 23.72 -18.39 43.11
CA CYS A 378 22.76 -18.28 42.02
C CYS A 378 21.36 -17.98 42.51
N SER A 379 20.61 -17.29 41.68
CA SER A 379 19.22 -16.96 41.94
C SER A 379 18.40 -18.23 42.17
N PRO A 380 17.63 -18.32 43.27
CA PRO A 380 16.65 -19.39 43.46
C PRO A 380 15.38 -19.15 42.65
N SER A 381 15.25 -17.99 41.98
CA SER A 381 14.11 -17.64 41.13
C SER A 381 14.42 -17.91 39.65
N PRO A 382 13.40 -18.00 38.78
CA PRO A 382 13.64 -18.05 37.34
C PRO A 382 14.42 -16.83 36.84
N VAL A 383 15.46 -17.08 36.05
CA VAL A 383 16.30 -16.04 35.44
C VAL A 383 16.38 -16.28 33.94
N ALA A 384 16.29 -15.20 33.16
CA ALA A 384 16.61 -15.16 31.74
C ALA A 384 17.87 -14.32 31.53
N PHE A 385 18.84 -14.86 30.79
CA PHE A 385 20.15 -14.23 30.58
C PHE A 385 20.73 -14.64 29.21
N MET A 386 21.73 -13.90 28.72
CA MET A 386 22.51 -14.26 27.53
C MET A 386 23.87 -14.83 27.97
N LEU A 387 24.49 -15.72 27.19
CA LEU A 387 25.77 -16.34 27.57
C LEU A 387 26.95 -15.36 27.67
N ASN A 388 26.82 -14.13 27.17
CA ASN A 388 27.79 -13.06 27.36
C ASN A 388 27.52 -12.20 28.60
N ASP A 389 26.43 -12.45 29.33
CA ASP A 389 26.02 -11.78 30.56
C ASP A 389 25.56 -12.82 31.60
N THR A 390 26.47 -13.72 31.95
CA THR A 390 26.17 -14.82 32.88
C THR A 390 25.96 -14.34 34.32
N ASP A 391 26.42 -13.14 34.67
CA ASP A 391 26.32 -12.57 36.02
C ASP A 391 24.87 -12.23 36.39
N ALA A 392 23.98 -12.04 35.41
CA ALA A 392 22.54 -11.90 35.63
C ALA A 392 21.90 -13.09 36.39
N GLN A 393 22.58 -14.24 36.47
CA GLN A 393 22.14 -15.41 37.23
C GLN A 393 22.41 -15.32 38.74
N CYS A 394 23.20 -14.36 39.22
CA CYS A 394 23.62 -14.24 40.61
C CYS A 394 22.65 -13.41 41.47
N VAL A 395 22.55 -13.71 42.78
CA VAL A 395 21.65 -13.00 43.72
C VAL A 395 22.18 -11.62 44.11
N ASP A 396 23.51 -11.47 44.14
CA ASP A 396 24.21 -10.24 44.55
C ASP A 396 24.97 -9.67 43.34
N ASN A 397 24.34 -8.79 42.57
CA ASN A 397 24.97 -8.03 41.47
C ASN A 397 25.48 -6.67 41.93
#